data_AF-A0A3P6B655-F1
#
_entry.id   AF-A0A3P6B655-F1
#
_cell.length_a   1.000
_cell.length_b   1.000
_cell.length_c   1.000
_cell.angle_alpha   90.00
_cell.angle_beta   90.00
_cell.angle_gamma   90.00
#
_symmetry.space_group_name_H-M   'P 1'
#
loop_
_entity.id
_entity.type
_entity.pdbx_description
1 polymer ?
#
loop_
_entity_poly.entity_id
_entity_poly.type
_entity_poly.pdbx_seq_one_letter_code
_entity_poly.pdbx_strand_id
1 'polypeptide(L)'
;MQHVKGLTLKVREGFLRSYLENGFNQNTFITRSNHVNDELYLNLTDFQSVLSGTLDENFLIDVLGQVIDCGDVENIQCTGGKQRKKLEFTLSNIK
;
A
#
# COMPACT_ATOMS: atom_id res chain seq x y z
N MET A 1 -8.01 15.55 7.71
CA MET A 1 -8.31 14.13 8.03
C MET A 1 -9.83 13.92 8.03
N GLN A 2 -10.35 12.69 7.95
CA GLN A 2 -11.79 12.42 8.11
C GLN A 2 -12.08 11.89 9.52
N HIS A 3 -13.18 12.34 10.12
CA HIS A 3 -13.68 11.76 11.37
C HIS A 3 -14.82 10.80 11.04
N VAL A 4 -14.65 9.55 11.42
CA VAL A 4 -15.60 8.47 11.13
C VAL A 4 -16.19 7.95 12.44
N LYS A 5 -17.52 7.87 12.53
CA LYS A 5 -18.26 7.30 13.68
C LYS A 5 -19.20 6.19 13.21
N GLY A 6 -19.50 5.24 14.09
CA GLY A 6 -20.51 4.20 13.80
C GLY A 6 -20.02 3.08 12.88
N LEU A 7 -18.74 2.75 12.90
CA LEU A 7 -18.18 1.60 12.19
C LEU A 7 -18.53 0.29 12.91
N THR A 8 -18.70 -0.78 12.14
CA THR A 8 -18.73 -2.14 12.69
C THR A 8 -17.32 -2.71 12.65
N LEU A 9 -16.83 -3.16 13.80
CA LEU A 9 -15.56 -3.88 13.89
C LEU A 9 -15.81 -5.36 13.61
N LYS A 10 -15.11 -5.93 12.63
CA LYS A 10 -15.18 -7.35 12.30
C LYS A 10 -13.79 -7.97 12.45
N VAL A 11 -13.73 -9.17 13.03
CA VAL A 11 -12.53 -9.99 12.93
C VAL A 11 -12.49 -10.59 11.53
N ARG A 12 -11.42 -10.32 10.81
CA ARG A 12 -11.13 -10.92 9.52
C ARG A 12 -10.03 -11.96 9.71
N GLU A 13 -10.40 -13.22 9.58
CA GLU A 13 -9.45 -14.34 9.57
C GLU A 13 -8.74 -14.35 8.21
N GLY A 14 -7.49 -13.90 8.19
CA GLY A 14 -6.60 -14.00 7.04
C GLY A 14 -5.79 -15.29 7.08
N PHE A 15 -5.28 -15.73 5.93
CA PHE A 15 -4.49 -16.97 5.78
C PHE A 15 -3.24 -17.01 6.68
N LEU A 16 -2.68 -15.86 7.07
CA LEU A 16 -1.50 -15.79 7.92
C LEU A 16 -1.76 -15.17 9.30
N ARG A 17 -2.72 -14.25 9.44
CA ARG A 17 -3.07 -13.56 10.68
C ARG A 17 -4.52 -13.08 10.66
N SER A 18 -5.15 -13.08 11.84
CA SER A 18 -6.43 -12.39 12.05
C SER A 18 -6.19 -10.92 12.36
N TYR A 19 -7.01 -10.06 11.77
CA TYR A 19 -6.96 -8.62 12.00
C TYR A 19 -8.36 -8.05 12.14
N LEU A 20 -8.46 -6.91 12.82
CA LEU A 20 -9.72 -6.16 12.91
C LEU A 20 -9.87 -5.28 11.67
N GLU A 21 -10.98 -5.47 10.96
CA GLU A 21 -11.38 -4.68 9.81
C GLU A 21 -12.60 -3.82 10.17
N ASN A 22 -12.54 -2.53 9.85
CA ASN A 22 -13.65 -1.62 10.00
C ASN A 22 -14.57 -1.72 8.78
N GLY A 23 -15.86 -2.00 9.01
CA GLY A 23 -16.89 -2.00 7.98
C GLY A 23 -17.87 -0.84 8.13
N PHE A 24 -18.19 -0.19 7.01
CA PHE A 24 -19.30 0.77 6.93
C PHE A 24 -20.64 0.05 7.12
N ASN A 25 -21.57 0.72 7.80
CA ASN A 25 -22.95 0.31 7.95
C ASN A 25 -23.87 1.54 7.84
N GLN A 26 -25.18 1.31 7.93
CA GLN A 26 -26.20 2.36 7.82
C GLN A 26 -26.11 3.47 8.89
N ASN A 27 -25.42 3.22 10.00
CA ASN A 27 -25.17 4.17 11.08
C ASN A 27 -23.78 4.80 11.00
N THR A 28 -23.03 4.58 9.91
CA THR A 28 -21.71 5.18 9.76
C THR A 28 -21.84 6.62 9.25
N PHE A 29 -21.23 7.54 10.00
CA PHE A 29 -21.17 8.97 9.65
C PHE A 29 -19.73 9.39 9.41
N ILE A 30 -19.50 10.05 8.29
CA ILE A 30 -18.20 10.61 7.91
C ILE A 30 -18.33 12.13 7.92
N THR A 31 -17.45 12.80 8.65
CA THR A 31 -17.40 14.26 8.71
C THR A 31 -15.97 14.75 8.45
N ARG A 32 -15.85 15.97 7.91
CA ARG A 32 -14.53 16.61 7.78
C ARG A 32 -13.98 16.88 9.18
N SER A 33 -12.72 16.53 9.40
CA SER A 33 -11.97 16.89 10.60
C SER A 33 -10.96 17.97 10.26
N ASN A 34 -10.85 18.97 11.14
CA ASN A 34 -9.80 19.99 11.09
C ASN A 34 -8.48 19.48 11.71
N HIS A 35 -8.45 18.24 12.20
CA HIS A 35 -7.23 17.62 12.67
C HIS A 35 -6.31 17.28 11.50
N VAL A 36 -5.04 17.65 11.67
CA VAL A 36 -3.92 17.34 10.79
C VAL A 36 -3.01 16.41 11.58
N ASN A 37 -2.64 15.27 11.00
CA ASN A 37 -1.62 14.38 11.53
C ASN A 37 -0.48 14.36 10.52
N ASP A 38 0.71 14.75 10.98
CA ASP A 38 1.94 14.79 10.21
C ASP A 38 2.80 13.53 10.44
N GLU A 39 2.31 12.56 11.22
CA GLU A 39 2.99 11.28 11.41
C GLU A 39 3.10 10.52 10.09
N LEU A 40 4.32 10.08 9.80
CA LEU A 40 4.59 9.25 8.64
C LEU A 40 4.04 7.84 8.90
N TYR A 41 2.95 7.49 8.24
CA TYR A 41 2.34 6.15 8.33
C TYR A 41 3.19 5.07 7.64
N LEU A 42 4.25 5.45 6.92
CA LEU A 42 5.10 4.55 6.14
C LEU A 42 6.27 4.04 6.97
N ASN A 43 6.58 2.74 6.84
CA ASN A 43 7.78 2.14 7.40
C ASN A 43 8.82 1.89 6.29
N LEU A 44 9.58 2.94 5.96
CA LEU A 44 10.45 2.96 4.80
C LEU A 44 11.64 2.00 4.94
N THR A 45 11.77 1.10 3.97
CA THR A 45 12.91 0.20 3.79
C THR A 45 13.92 0.87 2.87
N ASP A 46 15.21 0.83 3.24
CA ASP A 46 16.27 1.41 2.43
C ASP A 46 16.60 0.53 1.19
N PHE A 47 17.12 1.17 0.14
CA PHE A 47 17.46 0.49 -1.11
C PHE A 47 18.53 -0.59 -0.94
N GLN A 48 19.48 -0.44 -0.01
CA GLN A 48 20.53 -1.45 0.18
C GLN A 48 19.94 -2.75 0.71
N SER A 49 19.01 -2.66 1.67
CA SER A 49 18.28 -3.81 2.20
C SER A 49 17.37 -4.49 1.17
N VAL A 50 16.76 -3.71 0.25
CA VAL A 50 16.01 -4.29 -0.87
C VAL A 50 16.92 -5.02 -1.84
N LEU A 51 18.05 -4.41 -2.21
CA LEU A 51 19.00 -4.95 -3.20
C LEU A 51 19.82 -6.13 -2.67
N SER A 52 19.98 -6.28 -1.35
CA SER A 52 20.70 -7.42 -0.75
C SER A 52 19.94 -8.73 -0.88
N GLY A 53 18.63 -8.71 -1.16
CA GLY A 53 17.79 -9.91 -1.26
C GLY A 53 17.59 -10.65 0.06
N THR A 54 17.87 -10.02 1.19
CA THR A 54 17.78 -10.63 2.53
C THR A 54 16.43 -10.45 3.21
N LEU A 55 15.53 -9.68 2.61
CA LEU A 55 14.19 -9.43 3.13
C LEU A 55 13.31 -10.68 2.95
N ASP A 56 12.41 -10.91 3.89
CA ASP A 56 11.44 -12.00 3.80
C ASP A 56 10.39 -11.69 2.72
N GLU A 57 10.38 -12.49 1.66
CA GLU A 57 9.47 -12.36 0.51
C GLU A 57 7.97 -12.47 0.87
N ASN A 58 7.64 -12.95 2.08
CA ASN A 58 6.27 -13.05 2.57
C ASN A 58 5.74 -11.74 3.20
N PHE A 59 6.59 -10.71 3.36
CA PHE A 59 6.21 -9.43 3.95
C PHE A 59 6.21 -8.30 2.93
N LEU A 60 5.25 -7.37 3.08
CA LEU A 60 5.22 -6.14 2.31
C LEU A 60 6.22 -5.12 2.87
N ILE A 61 6.81 -4.33 1.98
CA ILE A 61 7.75 -3.26 2.30
C ILE A 61 7.27 -1.93 1.72
N ASP A 62 7.61 -0.83 2.39
CA ASP A 62 7.42 0.52 1.85
C ASP A 62 8.76 1.04 1.34
N VAL A 63 8.81 1.59 0.13
CA VAL A 63 10.01 2.21 -0.45
C VAL A 63 9.66 3.60 -0.98
N LEU A 64 10.52 4.57 -0.69
CA LEU A 64 10.39 5.94 -1.19
C LEU A 64 11.67 6.33 -1.93
N GLY A 65 11.53 6.83 -3.16
CA GLY A 65 12.65 7.23 -3.99
C GLY A 65 12.24 8.23 -5.07
N GLN A 66 13.25 8.85 -5.69
CA GLN A 66 13.08 9.68 -6.87
C GLN A 66 13.03 8.78 -8.12
N VAL A 67 12.03 8.96 -8.98
CA VAL A 67 12.01 8.31 -10.29
C VAL A 67 13.10 8.92 -11.16
N ILE A 68 14.04 8.09 -11.63
CA ILE A 68 15.14 8.51 -12.51
C ILE A 68 14.99 8.01 -13.95
N ASP A 69 14.14 7.00 -14.14
CA ASP A 69 13.79 6.46 -15.46
C ASP A 69 12.38 5.87 -15.40
N CYS A 70 11.63 5.99 -16.50
CA CYS A 70 10.25 5.53 -16.60
C CYS A 70 9.97 5.09 -18.04
N GLY A 71 9.70 3.80 -18.22
CA GLY A 71 9.40 3.23 -19.53
C GLY A 71 7.97 3.50 -20.00
N ASP A 72 7.62 2.93 -21.14
CA ASP A 72 6.26 2.99 -21.68
C ASP A 72 5.30 2.03 -20.94
N VAL A 73 4.00 2.32 -21.06
CA VAL A 73 2.96 1.41 -20.57
C VAL A 73 2.70 0.32 -21.60
N GLU A 74 2.97 -0.92 -21.22
CA GLU A 74 2.79 -2.10 -22.06
C GLU A 74 1.47 -2.82 -21.72
N ASN A 75 0.82 -3.43 -22.71
CA ASN A 75 -0.27 -4.38 -22.48
C ASN A 75 0.32 -5.80 -22.44
N ILE A 76 0.23 -6.46 -21.29
CA ILE A 76 0.71 -7.82 -21.10
C ILE A 76 -0.46 -8.82 -21.00
N GLN A 77 -0.22 -10.02 -21.51
CA GLN A 77 -1.16 -11.14 -21.42
C GLN A 77 -0.79 -12.00 -20.21
N CYS A 78 -1.68 -12.10 -19.23
CA CYS A 78 -1.47 -12.95 -18.05
C CYS A 78 -2.07 -14.34 -18.26
N THR A 79 -1.59 -15.30 -17.46
CA THR A 79 -2.18 -16.65 -17.35
C THR A 79 -3.68 -16.56 -17.08
N GLY A 80 -4.46 -17.37 -17.79
CA GLY A 80 -5.93 -17.33 -17.71
C GLY A 80 -6.60 -16.25 -18.58
N GLY A 81 -5.89 -15.71 -19.58
CA GLY A 81 -6.52 -14.89 -20.63
C GLY A 81 -6.75 -13.42 -20.26
N LYS A 82 -6.43 -13.00 -19.03
CA LYS A 82 -6.61 -11.61 -18.58
C LYS A 82 -5.50 -10.70 -19.10
N GLN A 83 -5.85 -9.57 -19.70
CA GLN A 83 -4.90 -8.52 -20.03
C GLN A 83 -4.68 -7.55 -18.86
N ARG A 84 -3.46 -7.05 -18.75
CA ARG A 84 -3.02 -6.07 -17.75
C ARG A 84 -2.11 -5.03 -18.39
N LYS A 85 -2.07 -3.84 -17.79
CA LYS A 85 -1.08 -2.81 -18.11
C LYS A 85 0.13 -2.98 -17.20
N LYS A 86 1.33 -2.95 -17.77
CA LYS A 86 2.61 -3.00 -17.06
C LYS A 86 3.37 -1.69 -17.30
N LEU A 87 4.03 -1.19 -16.28
CA LEU A 87 4.93 -0.04 -16.33
C LEU A 87 6.17 -0.41 -15.53
N GLU A 88 7.35 -0.18 -16.12
CA GLU A 88 8.63 -0.32 -15.43
C GLU A 88 9.24 1.06 -15.22
N PHE A 89 9.81 1.29 -14.04
CA PHE A 89 10.49 2.53 -13.69
C PHE A 89 11.63 2.24 -12.71
N THR A 90 12.62 3.11 -12.72
CA THR A 90 13.79 3.02 -11.82
C THR A 90 13.71 4.11 -10.76
N LEU A 91 13.86 3.70 -9.51
CA LEU A 91 13.96 4.60 -8.37
C LEU A 91 15.42 4.77 -7.94
N SER A 92 15.79 6.00 -7.57
CA SER A 92 17.01 6.29 -6.81
C SER A 92 16.65 6.78 -5.41
N ASN A 93 17.60 6.66 -4.48
CA ASN A 93 17.43 7.26 -3.16
C ASN A 93 17.26 8.79 -3.26
N ILE A 94 16.49 9.37 -2.34
CA ILE A 94 16.33 10.81 -2.21
C ILE A 94 17.63 11.35 -1.57
N LYS A 95 18.21 12.39 -2.17
CA LYS A 95 19.41 13.06 -1.64
C LYS A 95 19.07 14.03 -0.52
#